data_AF-A0A2N1C3B2-F1
#
_entry.id   AF-A0A2N1C3B2-F1
#
_cell.length_a   1.000
_cell.length_b   1.000
_cell.length_c   1.000
_cell.angle_alpha   90.00
_cell.angle_beta   90.00
_cell.angle_gamma   90.00
#
_symmetry.space_group_name_H-M   'P 1'
#
loop_
_entity.id
_entity.type
_entity.pdbx_description
1 polymer ?
#
loop_
_entity_poly.entity_id
_entity_poly.type
_entity_poly.pdbx_seq_one_letter_code
_entity_poly.pdbx_strand_id
1 'polypeptide(L)'
;MANNTFLKPSFWSRRLIWGTTVSGAVLFFVVGIVFWGGFNTAMEATNTTEFCIGCHEMEANVYQEYKPSIHFSNRTGVRAGCPDCHVPKPWIHKVVRKIQASKEVFSWLTGKLDTKEKFNEHRFELAQSVWHAMKSTDSRECRNCHNFESMNPEFQKPRARKQHLNAFETGQTCIDCHKGIAHHNVRDKLSDEELEKLEAPNPDYIREVPQAYRDGLARVEAKEAAAAATVKAEKMADKAKTEQKIAAAVEEALANVVPSKASNTPSKSSKVAAPAASNINVDWGKASSKDIGVFYPGTASIEWILGRRHGGKRAFTKGDRCIDCHGEEIADIGNNIVTGESDKKLEPNVIPGKRGHIDVTIDSTHDAENLYLRFSWPEGEHAAVPFVDGGKMDPENPMKLAFMLATDDVEYADRAGCWGTCHADANSMPFAPDGDVLKGSDLANRLNFNTGSGTGVTKYLKESRTKLELKGRGGKALGGWDKLKDQSEIDAAQSANQFMDVVRYKSGTKEVEDGQILAERDMHKGVGATVEASLKNGTWSVIVKRKLKSDKAGDVSIEAGKVYNFGFAIHDDYSSARYHHVSFGYKLALDNADAEVNVTKQ
;
A
#
# COMPACT_ATOMS: atom_id res chain seq x y z
N MET A 1 71.93 -66.53 -48.94
CA MET A 1 71.82 -65.69 -47.73
C MET A 1 70.58 -64.81 -47.89
N ALA A 2 69.49 -65.14 -47.20
CA ALA A 2 68.27 -64.33 -47.21
C ALA A 2 68.31 -63.39 -46.00
N ASN A 3 68.37 -62.08 -46.25
CA ASN A 3 68.33 -61.06 -45.21
C ASN A 3 66.91 -60.95 -44.66
N ASN A 4 66.64 -61.59 -43.52
CA ASN A 4 65.45 -61.33 -42.72
C ASN A 4 65.68 -60.07 -41.85
N THR A 5 65.35 -58.90 -42.38
CA THR A 5 65.23 -57.68 -41.59
C THR A 5 63.93 -57.72 -40.79
N PHE A 6 64.02 -58.14 -39.52
CA PHE A 6 62.96 -57.93 -38.53
C PHE A 6 62.90 -56.42 -38.19
N LEU A 7 61.93 -55.72 -38.75
CA LEU A 7 61.63 -54.34 -38.39
C LEU A 7 61.08 -54.31 -36.96
N LYS A 8 61.76 -53.60 -36.04
CA LYS A 8 61.26 -53.37 -34.68
C LYS A 8 59.92 -52.63 -34.77
N PRO A 9 58.88 -53.06 -34.02
CA PRO A 9 57.60 -52.37 -34.02
C PRO A 9 57.80 -50.94 -33.51
N SER A 10 57.33 -49.97 -34.32
CA SER A 10 57.35 -48.54 -34.02
C SER A 10 56.75 -48.27 -32.64
N PHE A 11 57.30 -47.29 -31.91
CA PHE A 11 56.75 -46.84 -30.62
C PHE A 11 55.24 -46.56 -30.71
N TRP A 12 54.82 -46.02 -31.86
CA TRP A 12 53.45 -45.68 -32.22
C TRP A 12 52.51 -46.88 -32.40
N SER A 13 53.05 -48.06 -32.76
CA SER A 13 52.29 -49.31 -32.89
C SER A 13 52.32 -50.19 -31.64
N ARG A 14 53.00 -49.75 -30.56
CA ARG A 14 52.98 -50.45 -29.27
C ARG A 14 51.57 -50.40 -28.70
N ARG A 15 51.06 -51.56 -28.29
CA ARG A 15 49.75 -51.67 -27.64
C ARG A 15 49.91 -51.32 -26.16
N LEU A 16 49.04 -50.42 -25.69
CA LEU A 16 48.85 -50.06 -24.29
C LEU A 16 47.86 -51.05 -23.64
N ILE A 17 47.55 -50.83 -22.36
CA ILE A 17 46.57 -51.61 -21.61
C ILE A 17 45.23 -51.61 -22.38
N TRP A 18 44.66 -52.81 -22.58
CA TRP A 18 43.45 -53.09 -23.39
C TRP A 18 43.60 -53.03 -24.92
N GLY A 19 44.83 -53.07 -25.45
CA GLY A 19 45.08 -53.35 -26.87
C GLY A 19 45.02 -52.14 -27.81
N THR A 20 44.78 -50.93 -27.28
CA THR A 20 44.87 -49.68 -28.03
C THR A 20 46.32 -49.34 -28.33
N THR A 21 46.64 -48.91 -29.57
CA THR A 21 48.00 -48.47 -29.89
C THR A 21 48.28 -47.09 -29.27
N VAL A 22 49.55 -46.75 -29.04
CA VAL A 22 49.94 -45.38 -28.61
C VAL A 22 49.40 -44.33 -29.58
N SER A 23 49.44 -44.60 -30.90
CA SER A 23 48.80 -43.73 -31.90
C SER A 23 47.30 -43.60 -31.72
N GLY A 24 46.60 -44.71 -31.44
CA GLY A 24 45.16 -44.69 -31.20
C GLY A 24 44.81 -43.87 -29.96
N ALA A 25 45.55 -44.07 -28.86
CA ALA A 25 45.33 -43.31 -27.63
C ALA A 25 45.55 -41.79 -27.81
N VAL A 26 46.63 -41.40 -28.52
CA VAL A 26 46.88 -39.98 -28.83
C VAL A 26 45.79 -39.41 -29.74
N LEU A 27 45.35 -40.15 -30.75
CA LEU A 27 44.27 -39.73 -31.63
C LEU A 27 42.96 -39.52 -30.86
N PHE A 28 42.54 -40.48 -30.04
CA PHE A 28 41.33 -40.37 -29.22
C PHE A 28 41.41 -39.21 -28.22
N PHE A 29 42.58 -38.96 -27.64
CA PHE A 29 42.79 -37.82 -26.74
C PHE A 29 42.64 -36.49 -27.47
N VAL A 30 43.27 -36.33 -28.64
CA VAL A 30 43.15 -35.12 -29.47
C VAL A 30 41.70 -34.91 -29.92
N VAL A 31 41.05 -35.96 -30.42
CA VAL A 31 39.63 -35.91 -30.80
C VAL A 31 38.75 -35.54 -29.61
N GLY A 32 39.03 -36.10 -28.42
CA GLY A 32 38.33 -35.78 -27.18
C GLY A 32 38.46 -34.30 -26.78
N ILE A 33 39.67 -33.73 -26.88
CA ILE A 33 39.90 -32.29 -26.62
C ILE A 33 39.13 -31.43 -27.62
N VAL A 34 39.22 -31.76 -28.92
CA VAL A 34 38.54 -30.99 -29.97
C VAL A 34 37.02 -31.06 -29.77
N PHE A 35 36.48 -32.23 -29.46
CA PHE A 35 35.06 -32.40 -29.19
C PHE A 35 34.62 -31.65 -27.93
N TRP A 36 35.35 -31.79 -26.82
CA TRP A 36 35.02 -31.11 -25.57
C TRP A 36 35.10 -29.59 -25.70
N GLY A 37 36.16 -29.09 -26.33
CA GLY A 37 36.34 -27.66 -26.60
C GLY A 37 35.27 -27.14 -27.56
N GLY A 38 35.01 -27.85 -28.66
CA GLY A 38 33.97 -27.49 -29.63
C GLY A 38 32.57 -27.48 -29.01
N PHE A 39 32.24 -28.49 -28.21
CA PHE A 39 30.95 -28.59 -27.52
C PHE A 39 30.73 -27.42 -26.54
N ASN A 40 31.70 -27.10 -25.70
CA ASN A 40 31.57 -26.00 -24.74
C ASN A 40 31.53 -24.63 -25.44
N THR A 41 32.31 -24.44 -26.50
CA THR A 41 32.25 -23.23 -27.33
C THR A 41 30.87 -23.06 -27.97
N ALA A 42 30.31 -24.13 -28.56
CA ALA A 42 28.96 -24.09 -29.11
C ALA A 42 27.90 -23.83 -28.01
N MET A 43 28.05 -24.47 -26.85
CA MET A 43 27.18 -24.24 -25.71
C MET A 43 27.16 -22.77 -25.31
N GLU A 44 28.33 -22.13 -25.23
CA GLU A 44 28.44 -20.73 -24.84
C GLU A 44 27.96 -19.77 -25.93
N ALA A 45 28.26 -20.04 -27.20
CA ALA A 45 27.72 -19.26 -28.32
C ALA A 45 26.18 -19.23 -28.32
N THR A 46 25.54 -20.35 -27.98
CA THR A 46 24.07 -20.43 -27.84
C THR A 46 23.53 -19.88 -26.51
N ASN A 47 24.39 -19.34 -25.63
CA ASN A 47 24.03 -18.63 -24.40
C ASN A 47 24.35 -17.13 -24.53
N THR A 48 24.18 -16.55 -25.72
CA THR A 48 24.35 -15.13 -25.95
C THR A 48 23.00 -14.47 -26.22
N THR A 49 22.88 -13.19 -25.92
CA THR A 49 21.63 -12.46 -26.24
C THR A 49 21.44 -12.40 -27.75
N GLU A 50 22.54 -12.24 -28.50
CA GLU A 50 22.62 -12.22 -29.96
C GLU A 50 22.08 -13.51 -30.58
N PHE A 51 22.42 -14.68 -30.00
CA PHE A 51 21.84 -15.95 -30.44
C PHE A 51 20.34 -16.02 -30.15
N CYS A 52 19.92 -15.62 -28.94
CA CYS A 52 18.50 -15.65 -28.57
C CYS A 52 17.63 -14.77 -29.48
N ILE A 53 18.13 -13.60 -29.89
CA ILE A 53 17.42 -12.69 -30.80
C ILE A 53 17.68 -13.00 -32.28
N GLY A 54 18.46 -14.04 -32.60
CA GLY A 54 18.59 -14.53 -33.98
C GLY A 54 17.29 -15.11 -34.53
N CYS A 55 16.36 -15.48 -33.65
CA CYS A 55 14.98 -15.83 -33.96
C CYS A 55 14.13 -14.55 -34.09
N HIS A 56 13.45 -14.38 -35.23
CA HIS A 56 12.68 -13.16 -35.53
C HIS A 56 11.56 -12.91 -34.50
N GLU A 57 10.96 -13.98 -33.95
CA GLU A 57 9.93 -13.91 -32.93
C GLU A 57 10.46 -13.36 -31.60
N MET A 58 11.73 -13.63 -31.27
CA MET A 58 12.34 -13.12 -30.04
C MET A 58 12.77 -11.67 -30.20
N GLU A 59 13.34 -11.32 -31.35
CA GLU A 59 13.74 -9.94 -31.67
C GLU A 59 12.55 -8.99 -31.77
N ALA A 60 11.50 -9.38 -32.48
CA ALA A 60 10.34 -8.53 -32.76
C ALA A 60 9.43 -8.35 -31.53
N ASN A 61 9.45 -9.30 -30.58
CA ASN A 61 8.58 -9.30 -29.40
C ASN A 61 9.38 -9.04 -28.11
N VAL A 62 9.84 -10.10 -27.44
CA VAL A 62 10.38 -10.03 -26.06
C VAL A 62 11.61 -9.14 -25.93
N TYR A 63 12.43 -9.03 -26.97
CA TYR A 63 13.60 -8.13 -26.95
C TYR A 63 13.19 -6.66 -26.91
N GLN A 64 12.14 -6.27 -27.64
CA GLN A 64 11.63 -4.89 -27.58
C GLN A 64 11.05 -4.57 -26.21
N GLU A 65 10.41 -5.55 -25.56
CA GLU A 65 9.88 -5.41 -24.19
C GLU A 65 11.01 -5.30 -23.14
N TYR A 66 12.16 -5.94 -23.39
CA TYR A 66 13.31 -5.93 -22.50
C TYR A 66 14.10 -4.61 -22.53
N LYS A 67 14.24 -3.95 -23.70
CA LYS A 67 14.98 -2.69 -23.88
C LYS A 67 14.64 -1.55 -22.89
N PRO A 68 13.37 -1.27 -22.58
CA PRO A 68 13.03 -0.21 -21.61
C PRO A 68 13.26 -0.63 -20.14
N SER A 69 13.62 -1.89 -19.86
CA SER A 69 13.77 -2.38 -18.49
C SER A 69 15.11 -1.98 -17.85
N ILE A 70 15.13 -1.98 -16.51
CA ILE A 70 16.37 -1.77 -15.72
C ILE A 70 17.45 -2.82 -16.00
N HIS A 71 17.06 -4.00 -16.47
CA HIS A 71 18.02 -5.04 -16.82
C HIS A 71 18.76 -4.73 -18.13
N PHE A 72 18.19 -3.91 -19.02
CA PHE A 72 18.84 -3.43 -20.24
C PHE A 72 19.70 -2.18 -20.01
N SER A 73 19.20 -1.21 -19.24
CA SER A 73 19.91 0.04 -18.93
C SER A 73 19.79 0.37 -17.44
N ASN A 74 20.93 0.48 -16.75
CA ASN A 74 20.98 0.78 -15.32
C ASN A 74 22.21 1.60 -14.94
N ARG A 75 22.18 2.11 -13.70
CA ARG A 75 23.22 2.96 -13.10
C ARG A 75 24.62 2.32 -12.99
N THR A 76 24.74 1.00 -13.07
CA THR A 76 26.02 0.29 -12.88
C THR A 76 26.70 -0.09 -14.19
N GLY A 77 25.99 -0.01 -15.32
CA GLY A 77 26.48 -0.48 -16.63
C GLY A 77 26.52 -2.00 -16.78
N VAL A 78 26.22 -2.78 -15.74
CA VAL A 78 26.16 -4.26 -15.81
C VAL A 78 24.79 -4.68 -16.34
N ARG A 79 24.76 -5.27 -17.53
CA ARG A 79 23.54 -5.72 -18.21
C ARG A 79 23.31 -7.21 -17.97
N ALA A 80 22.08 -7.58 -17.59
CA ALA A 80 21.67 -8.99 -17.53
C ALA A 80 21.00 -9.37 -18.85
N GLY A 81 21.64 -10.21 -19.65
CA GLY A 81 21.12 -10.64 -20.94
C GLY A 81 19.97 -11.66 -20.83
N CYS A 82 19.41 -12.07 -21.97
CA CYS A 82 18.46 -13.18 -22.04
C CYS A 82 18.93 -14.46 -21.30
N PRO A 83 20.17 -14.96 -21.49
CA PRO A 83 20.63 -16.19 -20.85
C PRO A 83 20.74 -16.07 -19.33
N ASP A 84 21.04 -14.89 -18.78
CA ASP A 84 21.21 -14.71 -17.34
C ASP A 84 19.92 -15.01 -16.55
N CYS A 85 18.76 -14.82 -17.19
CA CYS A 85 17.44 -15.07 -16.61
C CYS A 85 16.80 -16.39 -17.09
N HIS A 86 17.07 -16.83 -18.32
CA HIS A 86 16.38 -17.98 -18.94
C HIS A 86 17.23 -19.25 -19.06
N VAL A 87 18.53 -19.17 -18.81
CA VAL A 87 19.47 -20.29 -18.90
C VAL A 87 20.20 -20.47 -17.56
N PRO A 88 20.05 -21.63 -16.90
CA PRO A 88 20.78 -21.89 -15.66
C PRO A 88 22.30 -21.83 -15.85
N LYS A 89 23.01 -21.19 -14.93
CA LYS A 89 24.49 -21.23 -14.90
C LYS A 89 25.05 -22.62 -14.53
N PRO A 90 24.51 -23.35 -13.53
CA PRO A 90 25.03 -24.68 -13.19
C PRO A 90 24.86 -25.68 -14.33
N TRP A 91 25.93 -26.43 -14.63
CA TRP A 91 26.04 -27.26 -15.83
C TRP A 91 24.88 -28.24 -16.02
N ILE A 92 24.50 -28.99 -14.98
CA ILE A 92 23.43 -29.99 -15.05
C ILE A 92 22.10 -29.33 -15.44
N HIS A 93 21.74 -28.23 -14.78
CA HIS A 93 20.51 -27.50 -15.06
C HIS A 93 20.54 -26.82 -16.43
N LYS A 94 21.72 -26.33 -16.86
CA LYS A 94 21.93 -25.78 -18.20
C LYS A 94 21.61 -26.82 -19.28
N VAL A 95 22.17 -28.02 -19.15
CA VAL A 95 21.95 -29.13 -20.10
C VAL A 95 20.46 -29.50 -20.15
N VAL A 96 19.79 -29.63 -18.99
CA VAL A 96 18.34 -29.90 -18.94
C VAL A 96 17.55 -28.82 -19.68
N ARG A 97 17.85 -27.54 -19.44
CA ARG A 97 17.18 -26.42 -20.13
C ARG A 97 17.43 -26.44 -21.64
N LYS A 98 18.63 -26.81 -22.08
CA LYS A 98 18.98 -26.94 -23.51
C LYS A 98 18.24 -28.10 -24.18
N ILE A 99 18.05 -29.22 -23.48
CA ILE A 99 17.19 -30.32 -23.95
C ILE A 99 15.74 -29.83 -24.08
N GLN A 100 15.24 -29.09 -23.09
CA GLN A 100 13.88 -28.50 -23.15
C GLN A 100 13.73 -27.49 -24.29
N ALA A 101 14.79 -26.73 -24.61
CA ALA A 101 14.80 -25.74 -25.69
C ALA A 101 14.61 -26.38 -27.08
N SER A 102 14.79 -27.70 -27.23
CA SER A 102 14.47 -28.39 -28.49
C SER A 102 13.00 -28.22 -28.90
N LYS A 103 12.09 -28.02 -27.93
CA LYS A 103 10.68 -27.69 -28.18
C LYS A 103 10.49 -26.30 -28.80
N GLU A 104 11.35 -25.35 -28.48
CA GLU A 104 11.32 -24.00 -29.06
C GLU A 104 11.75 -24.05 -30.53
N VAL A 105 12.81 -24.82 -30.84
CA VAL A 105 13.23 -25.06 -32.24
C VAL A 105 12.12 -25.75 -33.04
N PHE A 106 11.44 -26.73 -32.47
CA PHE A 106 10.29 -27.38 -33.12
C PHE A 106 9.12 -26.40 -33.34
N SER A 107 8.85 -25.52 -32.38
CA SER A 107 7.80 -24.49 -32.48
C SER A 107 8.13 -23.43 -33.55
N TRP A 108 9.42 -23.10 -33.69
CA TRP A 108 9.92 -22.25 -34.77
C TRP A 108 9.78 -22.94 -36.14
N LEU A 109 10.23 -24.19 -36.27
CA LEU A 109 10.11 -24.98 -37.52
C LEU A 109 8.67 -25.15 -38.00
N THR A 110 7.71 -25.25 -37.07
CA THR A 110 6.29 -25.43 -37.37
C THR A 110 5.53 -24.12 -37.58
N GLY A 111 6.16 -22.96 -37.36
CA GLY A 111 5.49 -21.66 -37.45
C GLY A 111 4.38 -21.50 -36.40
N LYS A 112 4.61 -21.97 -35.17
CA LYS A 112 3.65 -21.82 -34.07
C LYS A 112 3.64 -20.39 -33.51
N LEU A 113 4.77 -19.67 -33.55
CA LEU A 113 5.00 -18.36 -32.91
C LEU A 113 5.63 -17.30 -33.84
N ASP A 114 5.58 -17.56 -35.15
CA ASP A 114 6.18 -16.82 -36.27
C ASP A 114 5.56 -15.42 -36.53
N THR A 115 4.42 -15.09 -35.92
CA THR A 115 3.89 -13.71 -35.94
C THR A 115 3.64 -13.18 -34.53
N LYS A 116 3.58 -11.85 -34.40
CA LYS A 116 3.28 -11.19 -33.13
C LYS A 116 1.92 -11.62 -32.58
N GLU A 117 0.93 -11.81 -33.45
CA GLU A 117 -0.41 -12.26 -33.10
C GLU A 117 -0.38 -13.66 -32.50
N LYS A 118 0.26 -14.62 -33.19
CA LYS A 118 0.43 -16.00 -32.71
C LYS A 118 1.24 -16.07 -31.42
N PHE A 119 2.28 -15.24 -31.28
CA PHE A 119 3.04 -15.10 -30.03
C PHE A 119 2.14 -14.59 -28.90
N ASN A 120 1.33 -13.56 -29.14
CA ASN A 120 0.42 -12.99 -28.16
C ASN A 120 -0.66 -14.00 -27.71
N GLU A 121 -1.17 -14.83 -28.63
CA GLU A 121 -2.11 -15.91 -28.34
C GLU A 121 -1.50 -16.92 -27.34
N HIS A 122 -0.24 -17.27 -27.53
CA HIS A 122 0.48 -18.22 -26.67
C HIS A 122 1.23 -17.58 -25.49
N ARG A 123 1.30 -16.24 -25.41
CA ARG A 123 2.09 -15.52 -24.38
C ARG A 123 1.77 -16.00 -22.97
N PHE A 124 0.49 -16.24 -22.68
CA PHE A 124 0.06 -16.68 -21.36
C PHE A 124 0.56 -18.08 -21.00
N GLU A 125 0.53 -19.03 -21.95
CA GLU A 125 1.09 -20.38 -21.78
C GLU A 125 2.61 -20.32 -21.56
N LEU A 126 3.31 -19.54 -22.39
CA LEU A 126 4.75 -19.35 -22.29
C LEU A 126 5.17 -18.72 -20.95
N ALA A 127 4.43 -17.69 -20.51
CA ALA A 127 4.68 -17.04 -19.23
C ALA A 127 4.49 -18.00 -18.05
N GLN A 128 3.43 -18.81 -18.05
CA GLN A 128 3.20 -19.81 -16.99
C GLN A 128 4.32 -20.85 -16.91
N SER A 129 4.83 -21.31 -18.06
CA SER A 129 5.97 -22.24 -18.10
C SER A 129 7.22 -21.63 -17.44
N VAL A 130 7.55 -20.38 -17.78
CA VAL A 130 8.69 -19.66 -17.19
C VAL A 130 8.47 -19.40 -15.70
N TRP A 131 7.27 -18.98 -15.29
CA TRP A 131 6.97 -18.75 -13.87
C TRP A 131 7.04 -20.03 -13.06
N HIS A 132 6.54 -21.14 -13.60
CA HIS A 132 6.63 -22.44 -12.94
C HIS A 132 8.09 -22.87 -12.77
N ALA A 133 8.91 -22.75 -13.83
CA ALA A 133 10.33 -23.03 -13.77
C ALA A 133 11.02 -22.18 -12.68
N MET A 134 10.86 -20.85 -12.73
CA MET A 134 11.45 -19.93 -11.76
C MET A 134 10.91 -20.11 -10.33
N LYS A 135 9.68 -20.60 -10.14
CA LYS A 135 9.14 -20.93 -8.82
C LYS A 135 9.75 -22.22 -8.28
N SER A 136 9.84 -23.24 -9.12
CA SER A 136 10.34 -24.57 -8.75
C SER A 136 11.85 -24.62 -8.47
N THR A 137 12.60 -23.62 -8.94
CA THR A 137 14.05 -23.54 -8.77
C THR A 137 14.48 -22.51 -7.74
N ASP A 138 13.57 -22.06 -6.88
CA ASP A 138 13.79 -20.90 -6.00
C ASP A 138 14.47 -19.76 -6.75
N SER A 139 13.90 -19.34 -7.87
CA SER A 139 14.38 -18.28 -8.78
C SER A 139 15.90 -18.19 -8.89
N ARG A 140 16.55 -19.36 -9.05
CA ARG A 140 18.00 -19.54 -9.06
C ARG A 140 18.70 -18.53 -9.96
N GLU A 141 18.12 -18.28 -11.13
CA GLU A 141 18.67 -17.38 -12.15
C GLU A 141 18.70 -15.92 -11.66
N CYS A 142 17.65 -15.45 -10.97
CA CYS A 142 17.61 -14.13 -10.35
C CYS A 142 18.72 -13.97 -9.31
N ARG A 143 18.95 -15.02 -8.51
CA ARG A 143 19.91 -15.02 -7.39
C ARG A 143 21.39 -15.02 -7.82
N ASN A 144 21.68 -15.22 -9.11
CA ASN A 144 23.02 -15.01 -9.64
C ASN A 144 23.49 -13.56 -9.48
N CYS A 145 22.55 -12.60 -9.48
CA CYS A 145 22.83 -11.17 -9.35
C CYS A 145 22.11 -10.56 -8.13
N HIS A 146 20.97 -11.13 -7.71
CA HIS A 146 20.15 -10.68 -6.59
C HIS A 146 20.10 -11.74 -5.47
N ASN A 147 21.25 -12.05 -4.88
CA ASN A 147 21.31 -13.00 -3.78
C ASN A 147 20.81 -12.36 -2.48
N PHE A 148 19.76 -12.93 -1.87
CA PHE A 148 19.23 -12.50 -0.57
C PHE A 148 20.30 -12.38 0.52
N GLU A 149 21.28 -13.29 0.55
CA GLU A 149 22.31 -13.32 1.60
C GLU A 149 23.25 -12.11 1.56
N SER A 150 23.34 -11.44 0.42
CA SER A 150 24.22 -10.29 0.20
C SER A 150 23.46 -9.00 -0.11
N MET A 151 22.13 -9.01 0.00
CA MET A 151 21.34 -7.78 -0.14
C MET A 151 21.57 -6.87 1.06
N ASN A 152 21.94 -5.62 0.82
CA ASN A 152 22.01 -4.63 1.89
C ASN A 152 20.66 -3.91 2.04
N PRO A 153 19.99 -4.00 3.21
CA PRO A 153 18.72 -3.30 3.44
C PRO A 153 18.86 -1.77 3.43
N GLU A 154 20.01 -1.19 3.75
CA GLU A 154 20.21 0.27 3.78
C GLU A 154 19.87 0.99 2.47
N PHE A 155 19.96 0.27 1.34
CA PHE A 155 19.67 0.79 0.01
C PHE A 155 18.31 0.34 -0.54
N GLN A 156 17.48 -0.26 0.30
CA GLN A 156 16.13 -0.68 -0.04
C GLN A 156 15.13 0.30 0.56
N LYS A 157 14.02 0.54 -0.15
CA LYS A 157 12.89 1.28 0.41
C LYS A 157 12.34 0.58 1.67
N PRO A 158 11.79 1.29 2.66
CA PRO A 158 11.25 0.70 3.89
C PRO A 158 10.34 -0.51 3.66
N ARG A 159 9.36 -0.37 2.74
CA ARG A 159 8.46 -1.45 2.34
C ARG A 159 9.19 -2.66 1.76
N ALA A 160 10.22 -2.44 0.94
CA ALA A 160 10.99 -3.52 0.33
C ALA A 160 11.80 -4.30 1.37
N ARG A 161 12.40 -3.62 2.36
CA ARG A 161 13.11 -4.26 3.48
C ARG A 161 12.17 -5.21 4.24
N LYS A 162 10.99 -4.73 4.61
CA LYS A 162 9.99 -5.53 5.33
C LYS A 162 9.52 -6.74 4.52
N GLN A 163 9.26 -6.58 3.22
CA GLN A 163 8.86 -7.70 2.36
C GLN A 163 9.99 -8.71 2.14
N HIS A 164 11.24 -8.25 1.97
CA HIS A 164 12.38 -9.16 1.90
C HIS A 164 12.56 -9.91 3.22
N LEU A 165 12.44 -9.26 4.38
CA LEU A 165 12.46 -9.91 5.70
C LEU A 165 11.39 -11.02 5.80
N ASN A 166 10.15 -10.72 5.40
CA ASN A 166 9.08 -11.71 5.33
C ASN A 166 9.40 -12.86 4.37
N ALA A 167 10.07 -12.59 3.24
CA ALA A 167 10.47 -13.62 2.30
C ALA A 167 11.50 -14.60 2.88
N PHE A 168 12.44 -14.13 3.73
CA PHE A 168 13.36 -15.00 4.49
C PHE A 168 12.57 -15.99 5.37
N GLU A 169 11.61 -15.49 6.13
CA GLU A 169 10.87 -16.23 7.15
C GLU A 169 9.79 -17.16 6.59
N THR A 170 9.26 -16.84 5.40
CA THR A 170 8.14 -17.59 4.80
C THR A 170 8.54 -18.48 3.64
N GLY A 171 9.75 -18.30 3.08
CA GLY A 171 10.19 -19.04 1.91
C GLY A 171 9.53 -18.57 0.62
N GLN A 172 9.34 -17.26 0.48
CA GLN A 172 8.98 -16.67 -0.82
C GLN A 172 10.21 -16.55 -1.71
N THR A 173 10.00 -16.67 -3.02
CA THR A 173 11.03 -16.48 -4.04
C THR A 173 10.81 -15.18 -4.81
N CYS A 174 11.82 -14.74 -5.57
CA CYS A 174 11.82 -13.44 -6.27
C CYS A 174 10.56 -13.20 -7.11
N ILE A 175 10.09 -14.20 -7.86
CA ILE A 175 8.95 -14.06 -8.77
C ILE A 175 7.57 -14.09 -8.07
N ASP A 176 7.53 -14.35 -6.75
CA ASP A 176 6.29 -14.21 -5.98
C ASP A 176 5.88 -12.73 -5.92
N CYS A 177 6.86 -11.83 -5.93
CA CYS A 177 6.65 -10.38 -5.98
C CYS A 177 7.03 -9.75 -7.34
N HIS A 178 8.16 -10.16 -7.93
CA HIS A 178 8.74 -9.57 -9.16
C HIS A 178 8.36 -10.32 -10.45
N LYS A 179 7.10 -10.72 -10.56
CA LYS A 179 6.59 -11.48 -11.72
C LYS A 179 6.47 -10.61 -12.96
N GLY A 180 7.10 -11.02 -14.06
CA GLY A 180 7.03 -10.31 -15.35
C GLY A 180 7.84 -9.01 -15.39
N ILE A 181 9.01 -8.97 -14.75
CA ILE A 181 9.80 -7.74 -14.57
C ILE A 181 10.36 -7.12 -15.86
N ALA A 182 10.61 -7.94 -16.89
CA ALA A 182 11.26 -7.50 -18.14
C ALA A 182 10.37 -7.63 -19.39
N HIS A 183 9.14 -8.14 -19.23
CA HIS A 183 8.23 -8.46 -20.32
C HIS A 183 6.81 -8.03 -19.98
N HIS A 184 5.94 -7.90 -20.97
CA HIS A 184 4.54 -7.56 -20.76
C HIS A 184 3.89 -8.52 -19.75
N ASN A 185 3.31 -7.93 -18.71
CA ASN A 185 2.74 -8.69 -17.62
C ASN A 185 1.39 -9.27 -18.04
N VAL A 186 1.24 -10.59 -17.89
CA VAL A 186 -0.01 -11.34 -18.13
C VAL A 186 -0.52 -12.02 -16.86
N ARG A 187 -0.09 -11.55 -15.69
CA ARG A 187 -0.50 -12.04 -14.36
C ARG A 187 -2.00 -11.92 -14.14
N ASP A 188 -2.63 -10.90 -14.72
CA ASP A 188 -4.06 -10.62 -14.63
C ASP A 188 -4.94 -11.68 -15.30
N LYS A 189 -4.37 -12.47 -16.22
CA LYS A 189 -5.03 -13.61 -16.87
C LYS A 189 -5.16 -14.85 -15.97
N LEU A 190 -4.41 -14.94 -14.86
CA LEU A 190 -4.62 -15.99 -13.87
C LEU A 190 -5.90 -15.72 -13.08
N SER A 191 -6.63 -16.79 -12.78
CA SER A 191 -7.63 -16.74 -11.70
C SER A 191 -6.95 -16.45 -10.36
N ASP A 192 -7.71 -15.97 -9.40
CA ASP A 192 -7.17 -15.68 -8.07
C ASP A 192 -6.64 -16.94 -7.38
N GLU A 193 -7.27 -18.10 -7.56
CA GLU A 193 -6.77 -19.37 -7.03
C GLU A 193 -5.43 -19.77 -7.62
N GLU A 194 -5.29 -19.67 -8.94
CA GLU A 194 -4.05 -20.03 -9.61
C GLU A 194 -2.92 -19.10 -9.18
N LEU A 195 -3.22 -17.81 -9.04
CA LEU A 195 -2.26 -16.82 -8.57
C LEU A 195 -1.87 -17.04 -7.11
N GLU A 196 -2.84 -17.27 -6.23
CA GLU A 196 -2.61 -17.56 -4.81
C GLU A 196 -1.75 -18.81 -4.65
N LYS A 197 -2.03 -19.87 -5.43
CA LYS A 197 -1.25 -21.10 -5.45
C LYS A 197 0.17 -20.89 -5.99
N LEU A 198 0.31 -20.16 -7.11
CA LEU A 198 1.60 -19.93 -7.74
C LEU A 198 2.52 -19.08 -6.85
N GLU A 199 1.97 -18.07 -6.19
CA GLU A 199 2.71 -17.17 -5.32
C GLU A 199 2.82 -17.70 -3.89
N ALA A 200 2.23 -18.85 -3.56
CA ALA A 200 2.25 -19.39 -2.19
C ALA A 200 3.70 -19.59 -1.72
N PRO A 201 4.04 -19.20 -0.48
CA PRO A 201 5.38 -19.44 0.05
C PRO A 201 5.70 -20.94 0.06
N ASN A 202 6.98 -21.29 -0.17
CA ASN A 202 7.44 -22.67 -0.08
C ASN A 202 8.29 -22.83 1.18
N PRO A 203 7.87 -23.66 2.16
CA PRO A 203 8.65 -23.91 3.37
C PRO A 203 10.10 -24.35 3.11
N ASP A 204 10.36 -25.04 2.00
CA ASP A 204 11.72 -25.49 1.63
C ASP A 204 12.67 -24.32 1.30
N TYR A 205 12.13 -23.12 1.07
CA TYR A 205 12.91 -21.92 0.72
C TYR A 205 13.11 -20.97 1.90
N ILE A 206 12.57 -21.32 3.08
CA ILE A 206 12.81 -20.59 4.33
C ILE A 206 14.30 -20.59 4.62
N ARG A 207 14.83 -19.44 5.02
CA ARG A 207 16.24 -19.29 5.34
C ARG A 207 16.43 -18.31 6.49
N GLU A 208 17.52 -18.48 7.23
CA GLU A 208 17.85 -17.55 8.31
C GLU A 208 18.22 -16.18 7.74
N VAL A 209 17.82 -15.13 8.46
CA VAL A 209 18.18 -13.75 8.12
C VAL A 209 19.68 -13.57 8.41
N PRO A 210 20.52 -13.28 7.40
CA PRO A 210 21.96 -13.14 7.58
C PRO A 210 22.30 -12.04 8.57
N GLN A 211 23.37 -12.21 9.35
CA GLN A 211 23.79 -11.20 10.33
C GLN A 211 24.07 -9.84 9.66
N ALA A 212 24.73 -9.83 8.51
CA ALA A 212 24.99 -8.60 7.74
C ALA A 212 23.71 -7.85 7.35
N TYR A 213 22.61 -8.58 7.11
CA TYR A 213 21.30 -7.99 6.84
C TYR A 213 20.74 -7.34 8.11
N ARG A 214 20.78 -8.03 9.26
CA ARG A 214 20.34 -7.48 10.56
C ARG A 214 21.14 -6.24 10.94
N ASP A 215 22.45 -6.26 10.75
CA ASP A 215 23.31 -5.10 11.03
C ASP A 215 22.97 -3.92 10.10
N GLY A 216 22.64 -4.21 8.83
CA GLY A 216 22.16 -3.20 7.88
C GLY A 216 20.83 -2.58 8.29
N LEU A 217 19.89 -3.38 8.82
CA LEU A 217 18.63 -2.88 9.38
C LEU A 217 18.89 -1.92 10.54
N ALA A 218 19.74 -2.32 11.49
CA ALA A 218 20.09 -1.45 12.63
C ALA A 218 20.74 -0.13 12.18
N ARG A 219 21.61 -0.16 11.16
CA ARG A 219 22.24 1.06 10.61
C ARG A 219 21.22 1.99 9.94
N VAL A 220 20.31 1.46 9.12
CA VAL A 220 19.30 2.29 8.47
C VAL A 220 18.29 2.85 9.47
N GLU A 221 17.87 2.06 10.45
CA GLU A 221 16.99 2.50 11.54
C GLU A 221 17.63 3.64 12.34
N ALA A 222 18.91 3.52 12.70
CA ALA A 222 19.63 4.60 13.38
C ALA A 222 19.73 5.87 12.52
N LYS A 223 19.97 5.73 11.21
CA LYS A 223 20.02 6.85 10.27
C LYS A 223 18.66 7.54 10.10
N GLU A 224 17.60 6.75 9.96
CA GLU A 224 16.21 7.24 9.84
C GLU A 224 15.77 7.92 11.15
N ALA A 225 16.10 7.35 12.32
CA ALA A 225 15.84 7.97 13.62
C ALA A 225 16.58 9.31 13.79
N ALA A 226 17.84 9.39 13.37
CA ALA A 226 18.60 10.65 13.39
C ALA A 226 17.97 11.71 12.48
N ALA A 227 17.58 11.33 11.25
CA ALA A 227 16.90 12.24 10.32
C ALA A 227 15.54 12.71 10.88
N ALA A 228 14.75 11.79 11.44
CA ALA A 228 13.48 12.10 12.07
C ALA A 228 13.64 13.05 13.27
N ALA A 229 14.71 12.89 14.06
CA ALA A 229 15.02 13.80 15.16
C ALA A 229 15.34 15.22 14.68
N THR A 230 16.08 15.37 13.57
CA THR A 230 16.33 16.68 12.94
C THR A 230 15.02 17.33 12.47
N VAL A 231 14.20 16.59 11.71
CA VAL A 231 12.89 17.10 11.23
C VAL A 231 11.99 17.47 12.40
N LYS A 232 11.95 16.66 13.46
CA LYS A 232 11.18 16.96 14.67
C LYS A 232 11.67 18.25 15.35
N ALA A 233 12.98 18.46 15.45
CA ALA A 233 13.54 19.68 16.02
C ALA A 233 13.19 20.93 15.19
N GLU A 234 13.25 20.83 13.86
CA GLU A 234 12.85 21.90 12.94
C GLU A 234 11.36 22.25 13.09
N LYS A 235 10.49 21.22 13.08
CA LYS A 235 9.05 21.39 13.29
C LYS A 235 8.72 21.99 14.66
N MET A 236 9.39 21.56 15.73
CA MET A 236 9.22 22.15 17.06
C MET A 236 9.63 23.64 17.08
N ALA A 237 10.71 24.00 16.40
CA ALA A 237 11.12 25.40 16.26
C ALA A 237 10.09 26.22 15.48
N ASP A 238 9.49 25.67 14.43
CA ASP A 238 8.45 26.36 13.64
C ASP A 238 7.11 26.45 14.38
N LYS A 239 6.72 25.42 15.15
CA LYS A 239 5.57 25.47 16.07
C LYS A 239 5.78 26.57 17.10
N ALA A 240 6.95 26.64 17.74
CA ALA A 240 7.27 27.69 18.70
C ALA A 240 7.19 29.10 18.08
N LYS A 241 7.71 29.29 16.85
CA LYS A 241 7.56 30.57 16.13
C LYS A 241 6.09 30.90 15.85
N THR A 242 5.29 29.89 15.49
CA THR A 242 3.86 30.08 15.18
C THR A 242 3.08 30.43 16.46
N GLU A 243 3.34 29.73 17.56
CA GLU A 243 2.77 30.04 18.88
C GLU A 243 3.17 31.44 19.35
N GLN A 244 4.43 31.86 19.14
CA GLN A 244 4.87 33.23 19.42
C GLN A 244 4.11 34.26 18.58
N LYS A 245 3.90 34.00 17.28
CA LYS A 245 3.07 34.87 16.41
C LYS A 245 1.62 34.93 16.88
N ILE A 246 1.05 33.80 17.31
CA ILE A 246 -0.30 33.74 17.86
C ILE A 246 -0.38 34.55 19.16
N ALA A 247 0.59 34.37 20.08
CA ALA A 247 0.66 35.10 21.34
C ALA A 247 0.80 36.61 21.11
N ALA A 248 1.68 37.03 20.20
CA ALA A 248 1.86 38.43 19.83
C ALA A 248 0.59 39.04 19.22
N ALA A 249 -0.11 38.32 18.35
CA ALA A 249 -1.38 38.77 17.79
C ALA A 249 -2.50 38.85 18.85
N VAL A 250 -2.48 37.98 19.85
CA VAL A 250 -3.40 38.03 21.00
C VAL A 250 -3.08 39.25 21.90
N GLU A 251 -1.81 39.53 22.15
CA GLU A 251 -1.38 40.69 22.93
C GLU A 251 -1.73 42.01 22.20
N GLU A 252 -1.51 42.10 20.89
CA GLU A 252 -1.91 43.24 20.06
C GLU A 252 -3.45 43.43 20.05
N ALA A 253 -4.21 42.33 20.00
CA ALA A 253 -5.67 42.39 20.09
C ALA A 253 -6.16 42.87 21.46
N LEU A 254 -5.47 42.50 22.55
CA LEU A 254 -5.79 42.95 23.91
C LEU A 254 -5.37 44.41 24.16
N ALA A 255 -4.25 44.86 23.59
CA ALA A 255 -3.78 46.25 23.68
C ALA A 255 -4.72 47.24 22.96
N ASN A 256 -5.46 46.77 21.95
CA ASN A 256 -6.46 47.56 21.24
C ASN A 256 -7.84 47.62 21.93
N VAL A 257 -8.00 47.04 23.12
CA VAL A 257 -9.21 47.18 23.96
C VAL A 257 -8.98 48.23 25.04
N VAL A 258 -9.08 49.51 24.68
CA VAL A 258 -9.22 50.63 25.62
C VAL A 258 -10.69 51.10 25.59
N PRO A 259 -11.35 51.34 26.75
CA PRO A 259 -12.77 51.74 26.76
C PRO A 259 -12.91 53.21 26.38
N SER A 260 -13.24 53.50 25.13
CA SER A 260 -13.55 54.85 24.69
C SER A 260 -15.07 55.07 24.58
N LYS A 261 -15.52 56.03 25.40
CA LYS A 261 -16.88 56.58 25.45
C LYS A 261 -17.38 57.06 24.08
N ALA A 262 -18.67 56.79 23.86
CA ALA A 262 -19.65 57.52 23.05
C ALA A 262 -19.16 58.47 21.93
N SER A 263 -19.49 58.11 20.68
CA SER A 263 -19.97 59.07 19.68
C SER A 263 -20.73 58.34 18.55
N ASN A 264 -21.93 58.83 18.24
CA ASN A 264 -22.78 58.40 17.14
C ASN A 264 -22.20 58.82 15.79
N THR A 265 -22.20 57.94 14.77
CA THR A 265 -22.64 58.16 13.36
C THR A 265 -22.32 56.89 12.53
N PRO A 266 -23.19 56.41 11.61
CA PRO A 266 -23.06 55.08 11.01
C PRO A 266 -22.24 55.10 9.71
N SER A 267 -21.25 54.22 9.61
CA SER A 267 -20.63 53.85 8.33
C SER A 267 -20.64 52.33 8.15
N LYS A 268 -21.23 51.89 7.04
CA LYS A 268 -21.30 50.49 6.60
C LYS A 268 -19.92 50.07 6.11
N SER A 269 -19.23 49.23 6.88
CA SER A 269 -18.19 48.35 6.35
C SER A 269 -18.24 47.01 7.07
N SER A 270 -17.95 45.97 6.30
CA SER A 270 -17.98 44.54 6.59
C SER A 270 -17.34 44.17 7.92
N LYS A 271 -18.14 43.61 8.84
CA LYS A 271 -17.68 42.99 10.08
C LYS A 271 -16.79 41.78 9.76
N VAL A 272 -15.48 41.94 9.90
CA VAL A 272 -14.61 40.83 10.29
C VAL A 272 -14.88 40.61 11.78
N ALA A 273 -15.42 39.45 12.14
CA ALA A 273 -15.71 39.09 13.52
C ALA A 273 -14.40 38.97 14.31
N ALA A 274 -14.31 39.66 15.45
CA ALA A 274 -13.26 39.43 16.43
C ALA A 274 -13.27 37.96 16.90
N PRO A 275 -12.11 37.36 17.23
CA PRO A 275 -12.06 35.97 17.66
C PRO A 275 -12.80 35.82 18.99
N ALA A 276 -13.85 35.01 19.01
CA ALA A 276 -14.44 34.54 20.25
C ALA A 276 -13.38 33.75 21.05
N ALA A 277 -13.25 34.03 22.34
CA ALA A 277 -12.50 33.17 23.24
C ALA A 277 -13.14 31.77 23.26
N SER A 278 -12.32 30.72 23.27
CA SER A 278 -12.81 29.33 23.32
C SER A 278 -13.57 29.09 24.63
N ASN A 279 -14.73 28.44 24.58
CA ASN A 279 -15.48 28.04 25.77
C ASN A 279 -15.02 26.68 26.31
N ILE A 280 -14.13 26.00 25.59
CA ILE A 280 -13.47 24.77 26.03
C ILE A 280 -12.16 25.15 26.74
N ASN A 281 -12.21 25.19 28.08
CA ASN A 281 -11.04 25.50 28.91
C ASN A 281 -10.11 24.29 29.03
N VAL A 282 -8.91 24.37 28.44
CA VAL A 282 -7.91 23.28 28.37
C VAL A 282 -6.50 23.84 28.52
N ASP A 283 -5.67 23.18 29.33
CA ASP A 283 -4.24 23.46 29.46
C ASP A 283 -3.44 22.70 28.39
N TRP A 284 -3.30 23.31 27.22
CA TRP A 284 -2.51 22.75 26.12
C TRP A 284 -1.02 22.63 26.44
N GLY A 285 -0.51 23.26 27.50
CA GLY A 285 0.89 23.12 27.93
C GLY A 285 1.21 21.72 28.48
N LYS A 286 0.18 20.97 28.91
CA LYS A 286 0.30 19.58 29.40
C LYS A 286 -0.07 18.53 28.36
N ALA A 287 -0.55 18.95 27.20
CA ALA A 287 -0.95 18.03 26.14
C ALA A 287 0.27 17.37 25.50
N SER A 288 0.12 16.10 25.13
CA SER A 288 1.03 15.49 24.18
C SER A 288 0.72 16.02 22.78
N SER A 289 1.73 16.00 21.89
CA SER A 289 1.57 16.46 20.52
C SER A 289 2.15 15.44 19.55
N LYS A 290 1.39 15.11 18.51
CA LYS A 290 1.75 14.14 17.48
C LYS A 290 1.34 14.65 16.10
N ASP A 291 2.26 14.61 15.15
CA ASP A 291 1.94 14.83 13.74
C ASP A 291 1.46 13.53 13.10
N ILE A 292 0.31 13.60 12.43
CA ILE A 292 -0.28 12.53 11.64
C ILE A 292 -0.62 13.06 10.25
N GLY A 293 -0.03 12.43 9.23
CA GLY A 293 -0.40 12.70 7.85
C GLY A 293 -1.73 12.03 7.49
N VAL A 294 -2.61 12.77 6.83
CA VAL A 294 -3.76 12.21 6.11
C VAL A 294 -3.54 12.32 4.61
N PHE A 295 -4.03 11.35 3.85
CA PHE A 295 -3.85 11.32 2.41
C PHE A 295 -5.16 11.04 1.68
N TYR A 296 -5.20 11.43 0.41
CA TYR A 296 -6.32 11.19 -0.48
C TYR A 296 -6.32 9.72 -0.95
N PRO A 297 -7.34 8.91 -0.61
CA PRO A 297 -7.33 7.47 -0.84
C PRO A 297 -7.93 7.05 -2.19
N GLY A 298 -8.59 7.97 -2.91
CA GLY A 298 -9.33 7.69 -4.13
C GLY A 298 -10.42 6.62 -3.90
N THR A 299 -10.27 5.47 -4.55
CA THR A 299 -11.20 4.33 -4.50
C THR A 299 -10.62 3.09 -3.82
N ALA A 300 -9.54 3.24 -3.06
CA ALA A 300 -8.92 2.13 -2.33
C ALA A 300 -9.81 1.68 -1.15
N SER A 301 -10.72 0.72 -1.38
CA SER A 301 -11.56 0.11 -0.33
C SER A 301 -10.85 -1.04 0.40
N ILE A 302 -11.49 -1.59 1.44
CA ILE A 302 -11.00 -2.80 2.12
C ILE A 302 -10.94 -4.02 1.17
N GLU A 303 -11.84 -4.11 0.18
CA GLU A 303 -11.77 -5.13 -0.88
C GLU A 303 -10.55 -4.95 -1.77
N TRP A 304 -10.12 -3.72 -2.02
CA TRP A 304 -8.88 -3.48 -2.76
C TRP A 304 -7.66 -3.90 -1.94
N ILE A 305 -7.63 -3.56 -0.64
CA ILE A 305 -6.54 -3.92 0.29
C ILE A 305 -6.39 -5.44 0.43
N LEU A 306 -7.51 -6.15 0.53
CA LEU A 306 -7.59 -7.61 0.62
C LEU A 306 -7.62 -8.30 -0.75
N GLY A 307 -7.61 -7.52 -1.82
CA GLY A 307 -7.66 -7.98 -3.20
C GLY A 307 -6.28 -8.25 -3.77
N ARG A 308 -6.24 -8.81 -4.98
CA ARG A 308 -4.99 -9.14 -5.68
C ARG A 308 -4.20 -7.94 -6.20
N ARG A 309 -4.81 -6.74 -6.20
CA ARG A 309 -4.20 -5.50 -6.75
C ARG A 309 -3.37 -4.74 -5.72
N HIS A 310 -3.45 -5.13 -4.45
CA HIS A 310 -2.64 -4.60 -3.37
C HIS A 310 -1.57 -5.61 -2.94
N GLY A 311 -0.30 -5.22 -3.02
CA GLY A 311 0.83 -6.10 -2.66
C GLY A 311 0.91 -6.44 -1.17
N GLY A 312 0.23 -5.67 -0.30
CA GLY A 312 0.25 -5.84 1.15
C GLY A 312 -0.78 -6.81 1.71
N LYS A 313 -1.65 -7.44 0.90
CA LYS A 313 -2.71 -8.36 1.36
C LYS A 313 -2.21 -9.38 2.38
N ARG A 314 -1.08 -10.04 2.10
CA ARG A 314 -0.53 -11.11 2.93
C ARG A 314 0.01 -10.60 4.26
N ALA A 315 0.75 -9.49 4.21
CA ALA A 315 1.26 -8.80 5.39
C ALA A 315 0.08 -8.41 6.31
N PHE A 316 -0.93 -7.76 5.74
CA PHE A 316 -2.14 -7.36 6.45
C PHE A 316 -2.87 -8.55 7.08
N THR A 317 -3.03 -9.66 6.34
CA THR A 317 -3.71 -10.87 6.86
C THR A 317 -2.94 -11.49 8.04
N LYS A 318 -1.63 -11.26 8.15
CA LYS A 318 -0.79 -11.73 9.25
C LYS A 318 -0.76 -10.79 10.46
N GLY A 319 -1.44 -9.64 10.39
CA GLY A 319 -1.50 -8.68 11.49
C GLY A 319 -0.67 -7.41 11.26
N ASP A 320 0.05 -7.27 10.15
CA ASP A 320 0.74 -6.01 9.86
C ASP A 320 -0.28 -4.87 9.66
N ARG A 321 0.01 -3.72 10.23
CA ARG A 321 -0.81 -2.52 10.09
C ARG A 321 -0.43 -1.75 8.83
N CYS A 322 -1.37 -0.95 8.32
CA CYS A 322 -1.10 -0.11 7.15
C CYS A 322 0.10 0.81 7.37
N ILE A 323 0.22 1.40 8.57
CA ILE A 323 1.31 2.33 8.92
C ILE A 323 2.68 1.64 8.95
N ASP A 324 2.74 0.35 9.29
CA ASP A 324 4.01 -0.38 9.34
C ASP A 324 4.63 -0.57 7.94
N CYS A 325 3.85 -0.38 6.88
CA CYS A 325 4.31 -0.45 5.49
C CYS A 325 4.29 0.91 4.77
N HIS A 326 3.37 1.81 5.13
CA HIS A 326 3.09 3.05 4.41
C HIS A 326 3.29 4.32 5.24
N GLY A 327 3.70 4.24 6.50
CA GLY A 327 3.85 5.41 7.38
C GLY A 327 4.75 6.51 6.82
N GLU A 328 5.82 6.13 6.13
CA GLU A 328 6.78 7.05 5.50
C GLU A 328 6.41 7.42 4.05
N GLU A 329 5.33 6.85 3.50
CA GLU A 329 4.91 7.03 2.09
C GLU A 329 3.59 7.81 1.98
N ILE A 330 3.02 8.31 3.09
CA ILE A 330 1.67 8.92 3.13
C ILE A 330 1.50 10.03 2.09
N ALA A 331 2.43 10.99 2.05
CA ALA A 331 2.39 12.10 1.12
C ALA A 331 2.50 11.65 -0.34
N ASP A 332 3.43 10.74 -0.63
CA ASP A 332 3.64 10.19 -1.96
C ASP A 332 2.41 9.42 -2.47
N ILE A 333 1.77 8.62 -1.61
CA ILE A 333 0.56 7.87 -1.95
C ILE A 333 -0.54 8.84 -2.38
N GLY A 334 -0.83 9.84 -1.53
CA GLY A 334 -1.85 10.84 -1.80
C GLY A 334 -1.58 11.60 -3.09
N ASN A 335 -0.34 12.08 -3.28
CA ASN A 335 0.06 12.86 -4.46
C ASN A 335 -0.06 12.04 -5.75
N ASN A 336 0.41 10.79 -5.77
CA ASN A 336 0.30 9.91 -6.95
C ASN A 336 -1.16 9.61 -7.33
N ILE A 337 -2.07 9.54 -6.36
CA ILE A 337 -3.49 9.27 -6.63
C ILE A 337 -4.15 10.52 -7.21
N VAL A 338 -3.92 11.72 -6.65
CA VAL A 338 -4.54 12.95 -7.16
C VAL A 338 -3.99 13.38 -8.51
N THR A 339 -2.75 13.03 -8.87
CA THR A 339 -2.19 13.32 -10.21
C THR A 339 -2.65 12.34 -11.28
N GLY A 340 -3.24 11.20 -10.89
CA GLY A 340 -3.56 10.10 -11.79
C GLY A 340 -2.32 9.29 -12.24
N GLU A 341 -1.14 9.60 -11.71
CA GLU A 341 0.12 8.89 -12.02
C GLU A 341 0.21 7.52 -11.32
N SER A 342 -0.70 7.25 -10.38
CA SER A 342 -0.80 5.96 -9.71
C SER A 342 -1.01 4.82 -10.71
N ASP A 343 -0.08 3.87 -10.72
CA ASP A 343 -0.16 2.63 -11.48
C ASP A 343 -1.38 1.76 -11.11
N LYS A 344 -1.97 2.02 -9.94
CA LYS A 344 -3.15 1.31 -9.42
C LYS A 344 -4.47 1.86 -9.94
N LYS A 345 -4.46 3.01 -10.63
CA LYS A 345 -5.65 3.68 -11.18
C LYS A 345 -6.77 3.83 -10.15
N LEU A 346 -6.40 4.38 -8.99
CA LEU A 346 -7.29 4.52 -7.83
C LEU A 346 -8.20 5.74 -7.89
N GLU A 347 -7.97 6.67 -8.82
CA GLU A 347 -8.88 7.80 -9.05
C GLU A 347 -9.29 7.86 -10.53
N PRO A 348 -10.52 7.44 -10.86
CA PRO A 348 -11.05 7.62 -12.22
C PRO A 348 -11.40 9.09 -12.54
N ASN A 349 -11.74 9.90 -11.53
CA ASN A 349 -12.21 11.26 -11.67
C ASN A 349 -11.23 12.24 -11.01
N VAL A 350 -10.07 12.43 -11.63
CA VAL A 350 -9.02 13.32 -11.12
C VAL A 350 -9.54 14.76 -11.01
N ILE A 351 -9.28 15.41 -9.87
CA ILE A 351 -9.60 16.81 -9.60
C ILE A 351 -8.30 17.63 -9.71
N PRO A 352 -8.13 18.43 -10.78
CA PRO A 352 -6.92 19.25 -10.95
C PRO A 352 -6.69 20.18 -9.76
N GLY A 353 -5.46 20.23 -9.25
CA GLY A 353 -5.07 21.08 -8.12
C GLY A 353 -5.46 20.54 -6.74
N LYS A 354 -6.19 19.43 -6.64
CA LYS A 354 -6.51 18.82 -5.34
C LYS A 354 -5.22 18.35 -4.67
N ARG A 355 -4.99 18.80 -3.43
CA ARG A 355 -3.83 18.35 -2.65
C ARG A 355 -3.93 16.86 -2.31
N GLY A 356 -2.82 16.14 -2.42
CA GLY A 356 -2.76 14.70 -2.14
C GLY A 356 -2.71 14.35 -0.66
N HIS A 357 -2.17 15.24 0.18
CA HIS A 357 -1.96 14.99 1.61
C HIS A 357 -2.11 16.25 2.46
N ILE A 358 -2.27 16.04 3.76
CA ILE A 358 -2.35 17.09 4.78
C ILE A 358 -1.57 16.61 6.01
N ASP A 359 -0.61 17.40 6.46
CA ASP A 359 0.02 17.20 7.77
C ASP A 359 -0.88 17.80 8.85
N VAL A 360 -1.28 16.96 9.81
CA VAL A 360 -2.20 17.34 10.89
C VAL A 360 -1.50 17.13 12.22
N THR A 361 -1.32 18.21 12.97
CA THR A 361 -0.88 18.12 14.37
C THR A 361 -2.08 17.81 15.24
N ILE A 362 -1.97 16.78 16.06
CA ILE A 362 -2.94 16.43 17.10
C ILE A 362 -2.30 16.71 18.45
N ASP A 363 -2.88 17.64 19.19
CA ASP A 363 -2.59 17.79 20.62
C ASP A 363 -3.67 17.06 21.42
N SER A 364 -3.27 16.26 22.41
CA SER A 364 -4.20 15.42 23.17
C SER A 364 -3.95 15.47 24.67
N THR A 365 -5.02 15.66 25.44
CA THR A 365 -4.99 15.67 26.90
C THR A 365 -6.35 15.23 27.48
N HIS A 366 -6.40 14.87 28.75
CA HIS A 366 -7.65 14.53 29.43
C HIS A 366 -7.68 15.05 30.86
N ASP A 367 -8.89 15.23 31.39
CA ASP A 367 -9.14 15.39 32.82
C ASP A 367 -9.81 14.12 33.39
N ALA A 368 -10.46 14.22 34.56
CA ALA A 368 -11.14 13.08 35.17
C ALA A 368 -12.41 12.62 34.42
N GLU A 369 -12.99 13.50 33.60
CA GLU A 369 -14.30 13.31 32.96
C GLU A 369 -14.22 13.31 31.43
N ASN A 370 -13.27 14.04 30.84
CA ASN A 370 -13.26 14.39 29.42
C ASN A 370 -11.91 14.13 28.76
N LEU A 371 -12.00 13.66 27.53
CA LEU A 371 -10.96 13.69 26.50
C LEU A 371 -11.00 15.03 25.78
N TYR A 372 -9.82 15.60 25.52
CA TYR A 372 -9.61 16.77 24.70
C TYR A 372 -8.66 16.47 23.56
N LEU A 373 -9.07 16.78 22.34
CA LEU A 373 -8.26 16.66 21.13
C LEU A 373 -8.25 18.01 20.41
N ARG A 374 -7.09 18.46 19.94
CA ARG A 374 -6.97 19.61 19.03
C ARG A 374 -6.29 19.18 17.75
N PHE A 375 -7.03 19.26 16.65
CA PHE A 375 -6.52 18.99 15.31
C PHE A 375 -6.15 20.33 14.66
N SER A 376 -4.92 20.44 14.15
CA SER A 376 -4.42 21.66 13.50
C SER A 376 -3.74 21.36 12.18
N TRP A 377 -4.13 22.09 11.12
CA TRP A 377 -3.54 21.93 9.78
C TRP A 377 -3.72 23.20 8.92
N PRO A 378 -2.85 23.40 7.92
CA PRO A 378 -2.99 24.53 7.00
C PRO A 378 -4.20 24.37 6.07
N GLU A 379 -4.93 25.45 5.89
CA GLU A 379 -5.96 25.59 4.86
C GLU A 379 -5.33 25.47 3.47
N GLY A 380 -5.99 24.74 2.57
CA GLY A 380 -5.57 24.58 1.19
C GLY A 380 -6.23 25.59 0.25
N GLU A 381 -5.66 25.75 -0.95
CA GLU A 381 -6.34 26.47 -2.03
C GLU A 381 -7.52 25.66 -2.58
N HIS A 382 -8.57 26.34 -3.01
CA HIS A 382 -9.75 25.68 -3.57
C HIS A 382 -9.45 25.10 -4.96
N ALA A 383 -9.62 23.79 -5.10
CA ALA A 383 -9.53 23.06 -6.35
C ALA A 383 -10.94 22.77 -6.89
N ALA A 384 -11.37 23.54 -7.89
CA ALA A 384 -12.70 23.40 -8.46
C ALA A 384 -12.93 21.99 -9.04
N VAL A 385 -13.99 21.34 -8.58
CA VAL A 385 -14.36 19.98 -8.99
C VAL A 385 -14.98 20.00 -10.39
N PRO A 386 -14.37 19.37 -11.41
CA PRO A 386 -14.82 19.54 -12.81
C PRO A 386 -16.21 18.97 -13.11
N PHE A 387 -16.68 18.02 -12.30
CA PHE A 387 -17.93 17.29 -12.50
C PHE A 387 -19.03 17.71 -11.51
N VAL A 388 -18.88 18.86 -10.86
CA VAL A 388 -19.89 19.42 -9.95
C VAL A 388 -20.15 20.88 -10.32
N ASP A 389 -21.42 21.23 -10.52
CA ASP A 389 -21.83 22.61 -10.78
C ASP A 389 -21.39 23.54 -9.63
N GLY A 390 -20.71 24.63 -9.97
CA GLY A 390 -20.13 25.55 -8.98
C GLY A 390 -18.82 25.07 -8.34
N GLY A 391 -18.30 23.89 -8.73
CA GLY A 391 -16.97 23.41 -8.35
C GLY A 391 -16.82 22.93 -6.89
N LYS A 392 -17.88 22.98 -6.08
CA LYS A 392 -17.88 22.61 -4.64
C LYS A 392 -18.87 21.48 -4.38
N MET A 393 -18.40 20.35 -3.83
CA MET A 393 -19.27 19.18 -3.55
C MET A 393 -20.19 19.41 -2.35
N ASP A 394 -19.72 20.18 -1.37
CA ASP A 394 -20.44 20.56 -0.16
C ASP A 394 -20.26 22.06 0.09
N PRO A 395 -20.98 22.93 -0.65
CA PRO A 395 -20.76 24.38 -0.63
C PRO A 395 -20.94 25.02 0.75
N GLU A 396 -21.73 24.40 1.63
CA GLU A 396 -21.99 24.90 2.98
C GLU A 396 -20.79 24.69 3.91
N ASN A 397 -20.02 23.63 3.71
CA ASN A 397 -18.98 23.21 4.65
C ASN A 397 -17.59 23.25 4.00
N PRO A 398 -16.81 24.34 4.20
CA PRO A 398 -15.42 24.41 3.77
C PRO A 398 -14.58 23.22 4.23
N MET A 399 -14.88 22.70 5.43
CA MET A 399 -14.30 21.47 5.92
C MET A 399 -15.29 20.66 6.76
N LYS A 400 -15.06 19.36 6.85
CA LYS A 400 -15.61 18.51 7.91
C LYS A 400 -14.48 17.69 8.52
N LEU A 401 -14.52 17.51 9.83
CA LEU A 401 -13.63 16.60 10.55
C LEU A 401 -14.46 15.43 11.05
N ALA A 402 -14.01 14.20 10.81
CA ALA A 402 -14.59 13.03 11.46
C ALA A 402 -13.48 12.17 12.07
N PHE A 403 -13.67 11.64 13.26
CA PHE A 403 -12.77 10.64 13.84
C PHE A 403 -13.57 9.43 14.32
N MET A 404 -12.91 8.28 14.39
CA MET A 404 -13.50 7.04 14.85
C MET A 404 -12.67 6.43 15.97
N LEU A 405 -13.37 5.73 16.86
CA LEU A 405 -12.82 4.97 17.95
C LEU A 405 -13.37 3.53 17.91
N ALA A 406 -12.50 2.56 18.13
CA ALA A 406 -12.91 1.16 18.23
C ALA A 406 -12.02 0.41 19.21
N THR A 407 -12.52 -0.71 19.73
CA THR A 407 -11.69 -1.70 20.44
C THR A 407 -11.10 -2.69 19.44
N ASP A 408 -10.31 -3.66 19.93
CA ASP A 408 -9.81 -4.77 19.10
C ASP A 408 -10.87 -5.87 18.89
N ASP A 409 -12.09 -5.71 19.43
CA ASP A 409 -13.22 -6.64 19.23
C ASP A 409 -13.79 -6.57 17.81
N VAL A 410 -13.54 -5.45 17.12
CA VAL A 410 -13.92 -5.24 15.72
C VAL A 410 -12.84 -5.78 14.79
N GLU A 411 -13.22 -6.64 13.87
CA GLU A 411 -12.35 -7.27 12.89
C GLU A 411 -11.59 -6.22 12.09
N TYR A 412 -10.26 -6.37 12.13
CA TYR A 412 -9.29 -5.49 11.48
C TYR A 412 -9.17 -4.08 12.06
N ALA A 413 -9.92 -3.70 13.09
CA ALA A 413 -9.77 -2.37 13.71
C ALA A 413 -8.32 -2.13 14.17
N ASP A 414 -7.67 -3.18 14.67
CA ASP A 414 -6.29 -3.21 15.13
C ASP A 414 -5.24 -2.78 14.09
N ARG A 415 -5.54 -2.98 12.79
CA ARG A 415 -4.58 -2.81 11.69
C ARG A 415 -5.05 -1.96 10.52
N ALA A 416 -6.36 -1.93 10.26
CA ALA A 416 -6.99 -1.09 9.25
C ALA A 416 -7.50 0.24 9.83
N GLY A 417 -7.75 0.31 11.14
CA GLY A 417 -8.45 1.44 11.76
C GLY A 417 -9.78 1.71 11.05
N CYS A 418 -10.07 2.99 10.79
CA CYS A 418 -11.28 3.46 10.09
C CYS A 418 -11.49 2.83 8.70
N TRP A 419 -10.43 2.28 8.10
CA TRP A 419 -10.49 1.68 6.76
C TRP A 419 -11.31 0.40 6.70
N GLY A 420 -11.42 -0.33 7.82
CA GLY A 420 -12.23 -1.54 7.92
C GLY A 420 -13.71 -1.32 7.57
N THR A 421 -14.16 -0.06 7.60
CA THR A 421 -15.54 0.35 7.29
C THR A 421 -15.73 0.88 5.86
N CYS A 422 -14.66 0.97 5.06
CA CYS A 422 -14.67 1.57 3.73
C CYS A 422 -14.79 0.48 2.65
N HIS A 423 -15.95 0.38 2.03
CA HIS A 423 -16.25 -0.70 1.07
C HIS A 423 -16.40 -0.20 -0.37
N ALA A 424 -16.11 -1.07 -1.32
CA ALA A 424 -16.14 -0.80 -2.76
C ALA A 424 -17.55 -0.46 -3.29
N ASP A 425 -18.58 -0.85 -2.55
CA ASP A 425 -20.00 -0.63 -2.80
C ASP A 425 -20.61 0.53 -1.99
N ALA A 426 -19.80 1.26 -1.23
CA ALA A 426 -20.26 2.47 -0.54
C ALA A 426 -20.64 3.56 -1.55
N ASN A 427 -21.48 4.52 -1.14
CA ASN A 427 -21.92 5.60 -2.00
C ASN A 427 -20.73 6.31 -2.68
N SER A 428 -20.86 6.64 -3.97
CA SER A 428 -19.83 7.20 -4.85
C SER A 428 -18.61 6.32 -5.17
N MET A 429 -18.55 5.09 -4.66
CA MET A 429 -17.49 4.12 -4.98
C MET A 429 -17.83 3.33 -6.25
N PRO A 430 -16.85 2.69 -6.92
CA PRO A 430 -17.03 2.09 -8.24
C PRO A 430 -18.09 0.97 -8.34
N PHE A 431 -18.44 0.34 -7.22
CA PHE A 431 -19.42 -0.75 -7.18
C PHE A 431 -20.68 -0.39 -6.39
N ALA A 432 -20.92 0.91 -6.19
CA ALA A 432 -22.13 1.39 -5.54
C ALA A 432 -23.37 0.89 -6.31
N PRO A 433 -24.33 0.23 -5.64
CA PRO A 433 -25.58 -0.16 -6.27
C PRO A 433 -26.42 1.06 -6.62
N ASP A 434 -27.20 0.95 -7.69
CA ASP A 434 -28.12 2.00 -8.12
C ASP A 434 -29.16 2.32 -7.04
N GLY A 435 -29.56 3.59 -6.96
CA GLY A 435 -30.53 4.04 -5.96
C GLY A 435 -31.87 3.31 -6.02
N ASP A 436 -32.33 2.94 -7.22
CA ASP A 436 -33.59 2.20 -7.40
C ASP A 436 -33.45 0.74 -6.95
N VAL A 437 -32.29 0.12 -7.14
CA VAL A 437 -31.98 -1.22 -6.63
C VAL A 437 -31.99 -1.21 -5.10
N LEU A 438 -31.39 -0.19 -4.49
CA LEU A 438 -31.39 -0.02 -3.03
C LEU A 438 -32.81 0.13 -2.47
N LYS A 439 -33.60 1.05 -3.04
CA LYS A 439 -34.98 1.33 -2.59
C LYS A 439 -35.92 0.15 -2.82
N GLY A 440 -35.70 -0.63 -3.89
CA GLY A 440 -36.49 -1.82 -4.20
C GLY A 440 -36.07 -3.07 -3.43
N SER A 441 -34.97 -3.04 -2.67
CA SER A 441 -34.50 -4.18 -1.91
C SER A 441 -35.28 -4.39 -0.61
N ASP A 442 -35.38 -5.64 -0.16
CA ASP A 442 -35.97 -5.96 1.16
C ASP A 442 -35.20 -5.30 2.32
N LEU A 443 -33.94 -4.91 2.08
CA LEU A 443 -33.10 -4.22 3.05
C LEU A 443 -33.48 -2.77 3.27
N ALA A 444 -34.25 -2.14 2.37
CA ALA A 444 -34.70 -0.75 2.55
C ALA A 444 -35.59 -0.56 3.78
N ASN A 445 -36.20 -1.64 4.29
CA ASN A 445 -36.96 -1.62 5.55
C ASN A 445 -36.08 -1.79 6.80
N ARG A 446 -34.80 -2.13 6.63
CA ARG A 446 -33.86 -2.47 7.71
C ARG A 446 -32.66 -1.53 7.78
N LEU A 447 -32.32 -0.84 6.69
CA LEU A 447 -31.18 0.07 6.57
C LEU A 447 -31.63 1.42 5.99
N ASN A 448 -30.96 2.48 6.42
CA ASN A 448 -31.12 3.82 5.90
C ASN A 448 -30.13 4.11 4.76
N PHE A 449 -30.63 4.09 3.53
CA PHE A 449 -29.84 4.44 2.34
C PHE A 449 -29.76 5.95 2.04
N ASN A 450 -30.26 6.84 2.92
CA ASN A 450 -30.15 8.28 2.72
C ASN A 450 -28.87 8.82 3.33
N THR A 451 -27.87 9.11 2.50
CA THR A 451 -26.48 9.34 2.94
C THR A 451 -26.10 10.81 3.15
N GLY A 452 -27.05 11.74 3.02
CA GLY A 452 -26.81 13.20 2.95
C GLY A 452 -26.25 13.66 1.60
N SER A 453 -25.49 12.80 0.90
CA SER A 453 -24.98 13.00 -0.46
C SER A 453 -25.83 12.29 -1.54
N GLY A 454 -27.09 11.96 -1.23
CA GLY A 454 -27.99 11.19 -2.09
C GLY A 454 -28.32 9.80 -1.52
N THR A 455 -28.87 8.92 -2.37
CA THR A 455 -29.19 7.53 -2.02
C THR A 455 -27.97 6.64 -2.25
N GLY A 456 -27.59 5.83 -1.26
CA GLY A 456 -26.44 4.95 -1.36
C GLY A 456 -26.17 4.14 -0.09
N VAL A 457 -25.25 3.18 -0.19
CA VAL A 457 -24.77 2.42 0.97
C VAL A 457 -23.80 3.29 1.77
N THR A 458 -23.94 3.34 3.08
CA THR A 458 -22.99 4.02 3.96
C THR A 458 -21.88 3.05 4.42
N LYS A 459 -21.02 3.50 5.34
CA LYS A 459 -19.99 2.64 5.93
C LYS A 459 -20.66 1.50 6.73
N TYR A 460 -20.07 0.32 6.72
CA TYR A 460 -20.52 -0.84 7.50
C TYR A 460 -19.33 -1.71 7.91
N LEU A 461 -19.57 -2.69 8.78
CA LEU A 461 -18.57 -3.62 9.29
C LEU A 461 -18.84 -5.05 8.81
N LYS A 462 -17.80 -5.87 8.73
CA LYS A 462 -17.90 -7.28 8.30
C LYS A 462 -18.78 -8.11 9.22
N GLU A 463 -18.83 -7.76 10.50
CA GLU A 463 -19.62 -8.39 11.55
C GLU A 463 -21.11 -8.40 11.22
N SER A 464 -21.57 -7.38 10.48
CA SER A 464 -22.96 -7.27 10.02
C SER A 464 -23.24 -8.00 8.70
N ARG A 465 -22.23 -8.59 8.05
CA ARG A 465 -22.34 -9.23 6.74
C ARG A 465 -22.06 -10.73 6.82
N THR A 466 -22.87 -11.52 6.12
CA THR A 466 -22.64 -12.97 5.96
C THR A 466 -21.41 -13.25 5.07
N LYS A 467 -21.11 -12.34 4.14
CA LYS A 467 -19.98 -12.45 3.21
C LYS A 467 -19.60 -11.09 2.61
N LEU A 468 -18.31 -10.93 2.30
CA LEU A 468 -17.79 -9.87 1.44
C LEU A 468 -17.20 -10.47 0.16
N GLU A 469 -17.56 -9.93 -1.00
CA GLU A 469 -16.98 -10.26 -2.30
C GLU A 469 -15.70 -9.45 -2.52
N LEU A 470 -14.56 -10.12 -2.37
CA LEU A 470 -13.22 -9.52 -2.48
C LEU A 470 -12.56 -9.76 -3.84
N LYS A 471 -13.13 -10.65 -4.67
CA LYS A 471 -12.45 -11.24 -5.83
C LYS A 471 -13.05 -10.75 -7.16
N GLY A 472 -14.33 -10.42 -7.18
CA GLY A 472 -15.02 -9.89 -8.37
C GLY A 472 -15.08 -10.89 -9.53
N ARG A 473 -15.10 -12.19 -9.21
CA ARG A 473 -15.04 -13.27 -10.21
C ARG A 473 -16.23 -13.22 -11.15
N GLY A 474 -15.98 -13.38 -12.44
CA GLY A 474 -17.03 -13.36 -13.47
C GLY A 474 -17.72 -11.99 -13.60
N GLY A 475 -17.02 -10.90 -13.23
CA GLY A 475 -17.57 -9.54 -13.29
C GLY A 475 -18.48 -9.17 -12.11
N LYS A 476 -18.46 -9.95 -11.03
CA LYS A 476 -19.21 -9.63 -9.80
C LYS A 476 -18.75 -8.30 -9.22
N ALA A 477 -19.71 -7.53 -8.73
CA ALA A 477 -19.44 -6.34 -7.95
C ALA A 477 -18.73 -6.70 -6.64
N LEU A 478 -17.74 -5.90 -6.26
CA LEU A 478 -17.05 -6.02 -4.98
C LEU A 478 -17.92 -5.44 -3.85
N GLY A 479 -17.73 -5.93 -2.63
CA GLY A 479 -18.49 -5.51 -1.45
C GLY A 479 -19.46 -6.56 -0.96
N GLY A 480 -20.48 -6.15 -0.21
CA GLY A 480 -21.43 -7.05 0.43
C GLY A 480 -22.64 -6.34 1.02
N TRP A 481 -23.06 -5.21 0.45
CA TRP A 481 -24.20 -4.45 0.94
C TRP A 481 -25.48 -5.29 1.05
N ASP A 482 -25.68 -6.24 0.13
CA ASP A 482 -26.85 -7.12 0.05
C ASP A 482 -26.72 -8.38 0.92
N LYS A 483 -25.62 -8.52 1.68
CA LYS A 483 -25.30 -9.68 2.52
C LYS A 483 -25.54 -9.42 3.99
N LEU A 484 -26.48 -8.55 4.33
CA LEU A 484 -26.84 -8.24 5.71
C LEU A 484 -27.25 -9.51 6.47
N LYS A 485 -26.71 -9.69 7.67
CA LYS A 485 -27.10 -10.77 8.60
C LYS A 485 -28.50 -10.57 9.16
N ASP A 486 -29.02 -11.58 9.84
CA ASP A 486 -30.27 -11.47 10.58
C ASP A 486 -30.12 -10.53 11.80
N GLN A 487 -31.23 -9.93 12.23
CA GLN A 487 -31.20 -8.90 13.27
C GLN A 487 -30.60 -9.42 14.59
N SER A 488 -30.89 -10.67 14.97
CA SER A 488 -30.35 -11.26 16.20
C SER A 488 -28.82 -11.38 16.17
N GLU A 489 -28.21 -11.58 15.00
CA GLU A 489 -26.75 -11.61 14.88
C GLU A 489 -26.15 -10.20 14.95
N ILE A 490 -26.83 -9.20 14.39
CA ILE A 490 -26.42 -7.79 14.48
C ILE A 490 -26.50 -7.33 15.95
N ASP A 491 -27.58 -7.66 16.65
CA ASP A 491 -27.76 -7.34 18.06
C ASP A 491 -26.72 -8.04 18.95
N ALA A 492 -26.31 -9.26 18.59
CA ALA A 492 -25.24 -9.97 19.25
C ALA A 492 -23.88 -9.28 19.05
N ALA A 493 -23.56 -8.85 17.82
CA ALA A 493 -22.34 -8.08 17.53
C ALA A 493 -22.33 -6.74 18.28
N GLN A 494 -23.47 -6.04 18.33
CA GLN A 494 -23.64 -4.81 19.12
C GLN A 494 -23.37 -5.06 20.60
N SER A 495 -23.96 -6.12 21.17
CA SER A 495 -23.79 -6.48 22.59
C SER A 495 -22.36 -6.92 22.94
N ALA A 496 -21.63 -7.40 21.94
CA ALA A 496 -20.22 -7.77 22.04
C ALA A 496 -19.26 -6.59 21.79
N ASN A 497 -19.77 -5.36 21.71
CA ASN A 497 -19.01 -4.13 21.40
C ASN A 497 -18.29 -4.14 20.04
N GLN A 498 -18.81 -4.89 19.06
CA GLN A 498 -18.24 -4.97 17.72
C GLN A 498 -18.78 -3.86 16.82
N PHE A 499 -18.60 -2.61 17.24
CA PHE A 499 -18.97 -1.41 16.47
C PHE A 499 -17.83 -0.40 16.50
N MET A 500 -17.82 0.53 15.53
CA MET A 500 -16.92 1.68 15.57
C MET A 500 -17.71 2.94 15.90
N ASP A 501 -17.33 3.62 16.98
CA ASP A 501 -17.82 4.95 17.34
C ASP A 501 -17.29 5.97 16.32
N VAL A 502 -18.12 6.92 15.93
CA VAL A 502 -17.77 8.00 15.01
C VAL A 502 -18.33 9.34 15.50
N VAL A 503 -17.46 10.35 15.51
CA VAL A 503 -17.84 11.76 15.76
C VAL A 503 -17.51 12.57 14.52
N ARG A 504 -18.40 13.48 14.11
CA ARG A 504 -18.24 14.35 12.95
C ARG A 504 -18.63 15.79 13.27
N TYR A 505 -17.79 16.72 12.83
CA TYR A 505 -18.05 18.16 12.87
C TYR A 505 -18.17 18.73 11.46
N LYS A 506 -19.14 19.62 11.25
CA LYS A 506 -19.37 20.35 9.99
C LYS A 506 -19.10 21.84 10.19
N SER A 507 -18.13 22.43 9.48
CA SER A 507 -17.72 23.81 9.76
C SER A 507 -18.72 24.88 9.38
N GLY A 508 -19.56 24.64 8.36
CA GLY A 508 -20.56 25.58 7.89
C GLY A 508 -21.71 25.74 8.86
N THR A 509 -22.37 24.62 9.17
CA THR A 509 -23.51 24.57 10.09
C THR A 509 -23.10 24.60 11.56
N LYS A 510 -21.82 24.35 11.86
CA LYS A 510 -21.28 24.12 13.21
C LYS A 510 -21.94 22.96 13.94
N GLU A 511 -22.55 22.05 13.18
CA GLU A 511 -23.21 20.87 13.70
C GLU A 511 -22.17 19.82 14.11
N VAL A 512 -22.38 19.23 15.29
CA VAL A 512 -21.68 18.04 15.75
C VAL A 512 -22.65 16.87 15.68
N GLU A 513 -22.19 15.77 15.10
CA GLU A 513 -22.89 14.50 15.02
C GLU A 513 -22.02 13.44 15.67
N ASP A 514 -22.66 12.51 16.35
CA ASP A 514 -22.06 11.36 17.03
C ASP A 514 -22.86 10.12 16.67
N GLY A 515 -22.25 8.94 16.75
CA GLY A 515 -22.88 7.74 16.21
C GLY A 515 -21.96 6.55 16.15
N GLN A 516 -22.42 5.54 15.43
CA GLN A 516 -21.69 4.29 15.28
C GLN A 516 -21.75 3.72 13.87
N ILE A 517 -20.86 2.77 13.62
CA ILE A 517 -20.83 1.97 12.41
C ILE A 517 -20.86 0.49 12.79
N LEU A 518 -21.91 -0.20 12.33
CA LEU A 518 -22.02 -1.66 12.36
C LEU A 518 -22.69 -2.16 11.07
N ALA A 519 -24.03 -2.15 11.01
CA ALA A 519 -24.76 -2.53 9.79
C ALA A 519 -24.78 -1.41 8.74
N GLU A 520 -24.73 -0.17 9.22
CA GLU A 520 -24.66 1.08 8.50
C GLU A 520 -24.00 2.14 9.39
N ARG A 521 -23.77 3.33 8.84
CA ARG A 521 -23.38 4.51 9.61
C ARG A 521 -24.62 5.19 10.19
N ASP A 522 -24.89 4.90 11.44
CA ASP A 522 -25.99 5.48 12.22
C ASP A 522 -25.49 6.69 13.00
N MET A 523 -25.87 7.89 12.54
CA MET A 523 -25.47 9.17 13.16
C MET A 523 -26.67 9.80 13.84
N HIS A 524 -26.49 10.22 15.08
CA HIS A 524 -27.39 11.08 15.83
C HIS A 524 -26.77 12.47 16.05
N LYS A 525 -27.60 13.43 16.47
CA LYS A 525 -27.17 14.82 16.64
C LYS A 525 -26.71 15.11 18.06
N GLY A 526 -25.42 15.43 18.20
CA GLY A 526 -24.87 16.40 19.15
C GLY A 526 -24.83 16.04 20.63
N VAL A 527 -24.71 14.76 21.02
CA VAL A 527 -24.72 14.38 22.45
C VAL A 527 -23.36 13.90 22.97
N GLY A 528 -22.51 13.35 22.11
CA GLY A 528 -21.25 12.71 22.47
C GLY A 528 -20.03 13.64 22.55
N ALA A 529 -20.06 14.80 21.88
CA ALA A 529 -18.94 15.74 21.88
C ALA A 529 -19.36 17.22 21.72
N THR A 530 -18.54 18.11 22.25
CA THR A 530 -18.57 19.55 21.95
C THR A 530 -17.36 19.90 21.10
N VAL A 531 -17.58 20.65 20.01
CA VAL A 531 -16.50 21.03 19.08
C VAL A 531 -16.49 22.54 18.88
N GLU A 532 -15.30 23.11 18.93
CA GLU A 532 -15.04 24.50 18.54
C GLU A 532 -13.98 24.52 17.44
N ALA A 533 -14.29 25.16 16.31
CA ALA A 533 -13.36 25.31 15.20
C ALA A 533 -13.09 26.79 14.93
N SER A 534 -11.84 27.10 14.60
CA SER A 534 -11.43 28.42 14.13
C SER A 534 -10.41 28.30 13.01
N LEU A 535 -10.43 29.28 12.10
CA LEU A 535 -9.42 29.47 11.07
C LEU A 535 -8.68 30.77 11.41
N LYS A 536 -7.38 30.68 11.69
CA LYS A 536 -6.53 31.83 12.01
C LYS A 536 -5.25 31.75 11.20
N ASN A 537 -4.91 32.82 10.49
CA ASN A 537 -3.69 32.92 9.68
C ASN A 537 -3.50 31.71 8.73
N GLY A 538 -4.59 31.27 8.07
CA GLY A 538 -4.55 30.13 7.14
C GLY A 538 -4.35 28.76 7.80
N THR A 539 -4.54 28.64 9.11
CA THR A 539 -4.48 27.37 9.84
C THR A 539 -5.82 27.09 10.53
N TRP A 540 -6.40 25.93 10.21
CA TRP A 540 -7.55 25.39 10.94
C TRP A 540 -7.10 24.87 12.29
N SER A 541 -7.89 25.15 13.32
CA SER A 541 -7.74 24.61 14.68
C SER A 541 -9.11 24.14 15.15
N VAL A 542 -9.28 22.83 15.32
CA VAL A 542 -10.52 22.18 15.73
C VAL A 542 -10.33 21.49 17.07
N ILE A 543 -10.96 22.03 18.11
CA ILE A 543 -10.91 21.53 19.48
C ILE A 543 -12.15 20.67 19.73
N VAL A 544 -11.95 19.44 20.14
CA VAL A 544 -12.98 18.47 20.51
C VAL A 544 -12.90 18.21 22.01
N LYS A 545 -14.03 18.35 22.71
CA LYS A 545 -14.25 17.88 24.08
C LYS A 545 -15.26 16.74 24.04
N ARG A 546 -14.88 15.56 24.53
CA ARG A 546 -15.73 14.35 24.57
C ARG A 546 -15.64 13.72 25.95
N LYS A 547 -16.75 13.21 26.50
CA LYS A 547 -16.71 12.48 27.77
C LYS A 547 -15.88 11.19 27.61
N LEU A 548 -15.12 10.83 28.65
CA LEU A 548 -14.39 9.56 28.69
C LEU A 548 -15.36 8.38 28.80
N LYS A 549 -16.35 8.49 29.69
CA LYS A 549 -17.44 7.51 29.82
C LYS A 549 -18.68 8.04 29.13
N SER A 550 -19.22 7.26 28.20
CA SER A 550 -20.50 7.55 27.55
C SER A 550 -21.59 6.62 28.07
N ASP A 551 -22.79 7.17 28.24
CA ASP A 551 -24.02 6.45 28.55
C ASP A 551 -24.86 6.18 27.28
N LYS A 552 -24.34 6.52 26.09
CA LYS A 552 -25.00 6.33 24.81
C LYS A 552 -24.62 5.00 24.18
N ALA A 553 -25.62 4.33 23.62
CA ALA A 553 -25.40 3.13 22.83
C ALA A 553 -24.61 3.48 21.55
N GLY A 554 -23.57 2.71 21.26
CA GLY A 554 -22.70 2.94 20.10
C GLY A 554 -21.48 3.84 20.36
N ASP A 555 -21.33 4.37 21.59
CA ASP A 555 -20.15 5.13 21.97
C ASP A 555 -19.12 4.24 22.67
N VAL A 556 -17.85 4.41 22.29
CA VAL A 556 -16.74 3.72 22.96
C VAL A 556 -16.33 4.47 24.22
N SER A 557 -16.52 3.87 25.39
CA SER A 557 -15.99 4.42 26.65
C SER A 557 -14.48 4.23 26.74
N ILE A 558 -13.76 5.31 27.03
CA ILE A 558 -12.30 5.37 27.17
C ILE A 558 -11.94 5.23 28.65
N GLU A 559 -11.16 4.21 28.96
CA GLU A 559 -10.72 3.86 30.31
C GLU A 559 -9.20 3.88 30.41
N ALA A 560 -8.69 4.20 31.59
CA ALA A 560 -7.26 4.12 31.88
C ALA A 560 -6.76 2.67 31.72
N GLY A 561 -5.56 2.51 31.14
CA GLY A 561 -4.93 1.21 30.94
C GLY A 561 -5.43 0.42 29.72
N LYS A 562 -6.43 0.92 28.97
CA LYS A 562 -6.88 0.33 27.71
C LYS A 562 -6.30 1.09 26.51
N VAL A 563 -6.16 0.38 25.39
CA VAL A 563 -5.71 0.93 24.11
C VAL A 563 -6.86 0.84 23.11
N TYR A 564 -7.06 1.91 22.36
CA TYR A 564 -8.15 2.06 21.40
C TYR A 564 -7.60 2.30 20.00
N ASN A 565 -8.31 1.80 19.00
CA ASN A 565 -8.05 2.08 17.60
C ASN A 565 -8.63 3.44 17.24
N PHE A 566 -7.77 4.33 16.76
CA PHE A 566 -8.09 5.71 16.43
C PHE A 566 -7.72 6.00 14.97
N GLY A 567 -8.59 6.72 14.29
CA GLY A 567 -8.28 7.31 13.00
C GLY A 567 -9.26 8.40 12.65
N PHE A 568 -8.94 9.21 11.66
CA PHE A 568 -9.75 10.37 11.32
C PHE A 568 -9.68 10.70 9.84
N ALA A 569 -10.64 11.50 9.41
CA ALA A 569 -10.82 11.96 8.06
C ALA A 569 -11.10 13.46 8.06
N ILE A 570 -10.55 14.14 7.06
CA ILE A 570 -10.79 15.55 6.80
C ILE A 570 -11.40 15.64 5.41
N HIS A 571 -12.67 16.01 5.35
CA HIS A 571 -13.27 16.50 4.12
C HIS A 571 -12.84 17.95 3.95
N ASP A 572 -11.66 18.15 3.40
CA ASP A 572 -11.10 19.47 3.11
C ASP A 572 -11.64 20.01 1.78
N ASP A 573 -11.59 21.33 1.60
CA ASP A 573 -11.92 21.99 0.34
C ASP A 573 -13.32 21.65 -0.20
N TYR A 574 -14.34 21.81 0.66
CA TYR A 574 -15.75 21.57 0.32
C TYR A 574 -16.01 20.15 -0.22
N SER A 575 -15.14 19.18 0.12
CA SER A 575 -15.27 17.81 -0.37
C SER A 575 -16.40 17.06 0.33
N SER A 576 -16.92 16.06 -0.37
CA SER A 576 -17.96 15.16 0.16
C SER A 576 -17.70 13.72 -0.26
N ALA A 577 -18.46 12.80 0.33
CA ALA A 577 -18.38 11.37 0.06
C ALA A 577 -16.92 10.84 0.13
N ARG A 578 -16.46 10.11 -0.89
CA ARG A 578 -15.10 9.50 -0.92
C ARG A 578 -13.96 10.50 -1.16
N TYR A 579 -14.24 11.76 -1.47
CA TYR A 579 -13.22 12.72 -1.94
C TYR A 579 -12.42 13.40 -0.81
N HIS A 580 -12.35 12.77 0.36
CA HIS A 580 -11.71 13.29 1.57
C HIS A 580 -10.29 12.75 1.75
N HIS A 581 -9.56 13.32 2.70
CA HIS A 581 -8.30 12.78 3.18
C HIS A 581 -8.55 11.94 4.43
N VAL A 582 -7.79 10.87 4.59
CA VAL A 582 -7.97 9.91 5.69
C VAL A 582 -6.63 9.51 6.28
N SER A 583 -6.60 9.27 7.59
CA SER A 583 -5.45 8.72 8.29
C SER A 583 -5.38 7.21 8.12
N PHE A 584 -4.20 6.62 8.35
CA PHE A 584 -4.15 5.20 8.72
C PHE A 584 -4.70 4.99 10.15
N GLY A 585 -4.73 3.73 10.61
CA GLY A 585 -5.07 3.40 11.99
C GLY A 585 -3.90 3.66 12.94
N TYR A 586 -4.18 4.34 14.05
CA TYR A 586 -3.27 4.63 15.15
C TYR A 586 -3.86 4.08 16.46
N LYS A 587 -3.02 3.94 17.48
CA LYS A 587 -3.42 3.55 18.83
C LYS A 587 -3.51 4.79 19.73
N LEU A 588 -4.63 4.93 20.42
CA LEU A 588 -4.91 5.98 21.39
C LEU A 588 -5.07 5.36 22.79
N ALA A 589 -4.43 5.95 23.78
CA ALA A 589 -4.56 5.51 25.17
C ALA A 589 -4.34 6.68 26.14
N LEU A 590 -4.93 6.59 27.34
CA LEU A 590 -4.71 7.56 28.42
C LEU A 590 -3.39 7.25 29.13
N ASP A 591 -2.56 8.28 29.33
CA ASP A 591 -1.31 8.23 30.11
C ASP A 591 -0.38 7.05 29.74
N ASN A 592 -0.31 6.69 28.45
CA ASN A 592 0.51 5.59 27.95
C ASN A 592 1.45 6.07 26.85
N ALA A 593 2.74 6.19 27.18
CA ALA A 593 3.77 6.67 26.26
C ALA A 593 4.04 5.74 25.06
N ASP A 594 3.63 4.47 25.13
CA ASP A 594 3.78 3.52 24.02
C ASP A 594 2.68 3.69 22.96
N ALA A 595 1.59 4.39 23.27
CA ALA A 595 0.54 4.69 22.31
C ALA A 595 0.96 5.83 21.37
N GLU A 596 0.62 5.71 20.09
CA GLU A 596 0.97 6.73 19.09
C GLU A 596 0.26 8.06 19.35
N VAL A 597 -0.96 8.00 19.90
CA VAL A 597 -1.71 9.14 20.45
C VAL A 597 -1.85 8.94 21.97
N ASN A 598 -0.80 9.33 22.69
CA ASN A 598 -0.78 9.30 24.16
C ASN A 598 -1.56 10.49 24.72
N VAL A 599 -2.75 10.28 25.27
CA VAL A 599 -3.54 11.36 25.86
C VAL A 599 -3.06 11.59 27.29
N THR A 600 -2.36 12.70 27.55
CA THR A 600 -1.76 12.99 28.86
C THR A 600 -2.72 13.72 29.78
N LYS A 601 -2.66 13.43 31.08
CA LYS A 601 -3.45 14.13 32.08
C LYS A 601 -3.05 15.62 32.24
N GLN A 602 -4.05 16.51 32.32
CA GLN A 602 -3.88 17.92 32.68
C GLN A 602 -4.25 18.26 34.12
#